data_AF-A0A8H3VD10-F1
#
_entry.id   AF-A0A8H3VD10-F1
#
_cell.length_a   1.000
_cell.length_b   1.000
_cell.length_c   1.000
_cell.angle_alpha   90.00
_cell.angle_beta   90.00
_cell.angle_gamma   90.00
#
_symmetry.space_group_name_H-M   'P 1'
#
loop_
_entity.id
_entity.type
_entity.pdbx_description
1 polymer ?
#
loop_
_entity_poly.entity_id
_entity_poly.type
_entity_poly.pdbx_seq_one_letter_code
_entity_poly.pdbx_strand_id
1 'polypeptide(L)'
;MPGWQMYAKMLVGGGVLCIGGPALVYYVTPTEEELFKRYNPDLQRRSLENRLSKQQDFDKFVNNLKEYSKSDKPIWEAQAEAEQKGRDQAAKDKISIAAEIERRRKEVRDSATSS
;
A
#
# COMPACT_ATOMS: atom_id res chain seq x y z
N MET A 1 46.90 5.16 -23.95
CA MET A 1 45.88 4.32 -23.28
C MET A 1 45.70 4.83 -21.87
N PRO A 2 44.49 4.84 -21.29
CA PRO A 2 44.29 5.29 -19.91
C PRO A 2 45.14 4.42 -18.97
N GLY A 3 45.96 5.06 -18.13
CA GLY A 3 46.81 4.35 -17.18
C GLY A 3 46.03 3.83 -15.97
N TRP A 4 46.57 2.83 -15.27
CA TRP A 4 46.00 2.26 -14.04
C TRP A 4 45.58 3.33 -13.00
N GLN A 5 46.36 4.41 -12.89
CA GLN A 5 46.07 5.53 -11.99
C GLN A 5 44.75 6.25 -12.30
N MET A 6 44.37 6.36 -13.58
CA MET A 6 43.10 6.98 -13.98
C MET A 6 41.91 6.11 -13.58
N TYR A 7 42.01 4.79 -13.79
CA TYR A 7 40.97 3.85 -13.37
C TYR A 7 40.81 3.81 -11.84
N ALA A 8 41.91 3.87 -11.09
CA ALA A 8 41.86 3.95 -9.64
C ALA A 8 41.12 5.21 -9.16
N LYS A 9 41.41 6.38 -9.75
CA LYS A 9 40.69 7.63 -9.44
C LYS A 9 39.20 7.56 -9.79
N MET A 10 38.86 6.94 -10.93
CA MET A 10 37.47 6.77 -11.35
C MET A 10 36.70 5.82 -10.43
N LEU A 11 37.30 4.71 -10.00
CA LEU A 11 36.67 3.81 -9.02
C LEU A 11 36.48 4.46 -7.66
N VAL A 12 37.46 5.24 -7.18
CA VAL A 12 37.33 5.97 -5.92
C VAL A 12 36.23 7.03 -6.03
N GLY A 13 36.23 7.86 -7.09
CA GLY A 13 35.20 8.88 -7.30
C GLY A 13 33.80 8.28 -7.45
N GLY A 14 33.67 7.22 -8.26
CA GLY A 14 32.42 6.49 -8.44
C GLY A 14 31.93 5.83 -7.13
N GLY A 15 32.84 5.21 -6.38
CA GLY A 15 32.53 4.61 -5.08
C GLY A 15 32.05 5.65 -4.05
N VAL A 16 32.72 6.80 -3.97
CA VAL A 16 32.30 7.91 -3.10
C VAL A 16 30.92 8.44 -3.51
N LEU A 17 30.61 8.56 -4.80
CA LEU A 17 29.30 9.02 -5.23
C LEU A 17 28.20 7.98 -4.93
N CYS A 18 28.44 6.72 -5.29
CA CYS A 18 27.47 5.64 -5.14
C CYS A 18 27.19 5.28 -3.67
N ILE A 19 28.18 5.38 -2.78
CA ILE A 19 28.03 5.07 -1.36
C ILE A 19 27.76 6.34 -0.55
N GLY A 20 28.48 7.42 -0.84
CA GLY A 20 28.38 8.69 -0.11
C GLY A 20 27.03 9.37 -0.29
N GLY A 21 26.39 9.25 -1.46
CA GLY A 21 25.02 9.75 -1.66
C GLY A 21 24.02 9.12 -0.69
N PRO A 22 23.81 7.79 -0.73
CA PRO A 22 22.95 7.10 0.22
C PRO A 22 23.37 7.30 1.68
N ALA A 23 24.67 7.26 1.98
CA ALA A 23 25.17 7.45 3.34
C ALA A 23 24.83 8.84 3.91
N LEU A 24 24.95 9.90 3.10
CA LEU A 24 24.57 11.25 3.48
C LEU A 24 23.06 11.36 3.74
N VAL A 25 22.25 10.74 2.89
CA VAL A 25 20.79 10.71 3.07
C VAL A 25 20.44 10.01 4.39
N TYR A 26 21.03 8.84 4.66
CA TYR A 26 20.81 8.13 5.93
C TYR A 26 21.28 8.92 7.15
N TYR A 27 22.36 9.70 7.02
CA TYR A 27 22.86 10.53 8.10
C TYR A 27 21.94 11.73 8.42
N VAL A 28 21.37 12.37 7.40
CA VAL A 28 20.54 13.57 7.58
C VAL A 28 19.08 13.23 7.88
N THR A 29 18.60 12.09 7.37
CA THR A 29 17.20 11.70 7.54
C THR A 29 16.98 11.22 8.98
N PRO A 30 16.09 11.87 9.76
CA PRO A 30 15.81 11.46 11.13
C PRO A 30 15.16 10.07 11.15
N THR A 31 15.44 9.30 12.21
CA THR A 31 14.83 7.98 12.41
C THR A 31 13.33 8.09 12.68
N GLU A 32 12.58 7.00 12.45
CA GLU A 32 11.13 7.00 12.69
C GLU A 32 10.76 7.36 14.13
N GLU A 33 11.58 6.97 15.12
CA GLU A 33 11.35 7.27 16.52
C GLU A 33 11.54 8.76 16.85
N GLU A 34 12.56 9.40 16.27
CA GLU A 34 12.77 10.84 16.41
C GLU A 34 11.66 11.63 15.72
N LEU A 35 11.22 11.16 14.55
CA LEU A 35 10.10 11.75 13.83
C LEU A 35 8.78 11.63 14.61
N PHE A 36 8.54 10.46 15.21
CA PHE A 36 7.36 10.20 16.05
C PHE A 36 7.33 11.11 17.29
N LYS A 37 8.48 11.32 17.95
CA LYS A 37 8.60 12.25 19.10
C LYS A 37 8.28 13.70 18.73
N ARG A 38 8.53 14.11 17.47
CA ARG A 38 8.19 15.45 16.96
C ARG A 38 6.73 15.60 16.54
N TYR A 39 5.95 14.53 16.48
CA TYR A 39 4.52 14.60 16.14
C TYR A 39 3.68 15.20 17.27
N ASN A 40 2.59 15.87 16.88
CA ASN A 40 1.52 16.28 17.79
C ASN A 40 0.84 15.02 18.40
N PRO A 41 0.45 14.99 19.70
CA PRO A 41 -0.20 13.84 20.36
C PRO A 41 -1.29 13.12 19.55
N ASP A 42 -2.11 13.81 18.77
CA ASP A 42 -3.15 13.16 17.96
C ASP A 42 -2.58 12.35 16.79
N LEU A 43 -1.49 12.81 16.19
CA LEU A 43 -0.79 12.09 15.12
C LEU A 43 -0.04 10.87 15.67
N GLN A 44 0.50 10.97 16.89
CA GLN A 44 1.12 9.83 17.57
C GLN A 44 0.10 8.70 17.77
N ARG A 45 -1.07 9.01 18.34
CA ARG A 45 -2.16 8.03 18.52
C ARG A 45 -2.56 7.37 17.20
N ARG A 46 -2.85 8.18 16.17
CA ARG A 46 -3.21 7.67 14.85
C ARG A 46 -2.14 6.81 14.22
N SER A 47 -0.86 7.15 14.39
CA SER A 47 0.22 6.35 13.82
C SER A 47 0.39 5.00 14.54
N LEU A 48 0.13 4.95 15.85
CA LEU A 48 0.12 3.70 16.62
C LEU A 48 -1.06 2.80 16.23
N GLU A 49 -2.26 3.38 16.14
CA GLU A 49 -3.48 2.67 15.73
C GLU A 49 -3.36 2.13 14.29
N ASN A 50 -2.85 2.95 13.37
CA ASN A 50 -2.78 2.59 11.95
C ASN A 50 -1.53 1.76 11.60
N ARG A 51 -0.60 1.51 12.53
CA ARG A 51 0.66 0.81 12.21
C ARG A 51 0.40 -0.56 11.59
N LEU A 52 -0.52 -1.30 12.17
CA LEU A 52 -0.87 -2.65 11.71
C LEU A 52 -1.65 -2.61 10.38
N SER A 53 -2.56 -1.65 10.21
CA SER A 53 -3.23 -1.41 8.92
C SER A 53 -2.22 -1.11 7.82
N LYS A 54 -1.27 -0.19 8.07
CA LYS A 54 -0.24 0.19 7.09
C LYS A 54 0.62 -1.01 6.67
N GLN A 55 0.97 -1.89 7.60
CA GLN A 55 1.71 -3.12 7.28
C GLN A 55 0.87 -4.04 6.39
N GLN A 56 -0.39 -4.27 6.74
CA GLN A 56 -1.30 -5.09 5.93
C GLN A 56 -1.54 -4.50 4.54
N ASP A 57 -1.70 -3.17 4.44
CA ASP A 57 -1.92 -2.48 3.19
C ASP A 57 -0.68 -2.54 2.29
N PHE A 58 0.52 -2.45 2.89
CA PHE A 58 1.78 -2.63 2.19
C PHE A 58 1.95 -4.07 1.68
N ASP A 59 1.67 -5.07 2.52
CA ASP A 59 1.74 -6.48 2.12
C ASP A 59 0.77 -6.79 0.98
N LYS A 60 -0.47 -6.28 1.07
CA LYS A 60 -1.47 -6.38 -0.01
C LYS A 60 -0.96 -5.71 -1.28
N PHE A 61 -0.41 -4.51 -1.18
CA PHE A 61 0.13 -3.78 -2.33
C PHE A 61 1.25 -4.56 -3.03
N VAL A 62 2.22 -5.09 -2.27
CA VAL A 62 3.31 -5.90 -2.82
C VAL A 62 2.79 -7.18 -3.45
N ASN A 63 1.79 -7.83 -2.85
CA ASN A 63 1.17 -9.03 -3.42
C ASN A 63 0.43 -8.71 -4.73
N ASN A 64 -0.32 -7.62 -4.80
CA ASN A 64 -0.98 -7.18 -6.02
C ASN A 64 0.04 -6.86 -7.12
N LEU A 65 1.15 -6.18 -6.79
CA LEU A 65 2.23 -5.92 -7.75
C LEU A 65 2.84 -7.22 -8.30
N LYS A 66 3.08 -8.22 -7.44
CA LYS A 66 3.56 -9.55 -7.86
C LYS A 66 2.56 -10.27 -8.76
N GLU A 67 1.27 -10.03 -8.57
CA GLU A 67 0.22 -10.60 -9.40
C GLU A 67 0.16 -9.89 -10.76
N TYR A 68 0.19 -8.56 -10.77
CA TYR A 68 0.20 -7.76 -11.99
C TYR A 68 1.45 -7.95 -12.82
N SER A 69 2.62 -8.17 -12.19
CA SER A 69 3.87 -8.44 -12.91
C SER A 69 3.87 -9.77 -13.66
N LYS A 70 2.90 -10.67 -13.41
CA LYS A 70 2.74 -11.93 -14.15
C LYS A 70 1.94 -11.74 -15.44
N SER A 71 1.27 -10.59 -15.60
CA SER A 71 0.52 -10.24 -16.79
C SER A 71 1.46 -9.62 -17.83
N ASP A 72 1.26 -9.96 -19.10
CA ASP A 72 1.95 -9.31 -20.22
C ASP A 72 1.46 -7.87 -20.46
N LYS A 73 0.37 -7.46 -19.80
CA LYS A 73 -0.15 -6.09 -19.83
C LYS A 73 0.66 -5.18 -18.91
N PRO A 74 0.80 -3.89 -19.24
CA PRO A 74 1.44 -2.96 -18.33
C PRO A 74 0.68 -2.83 -17.00
N ILE A 75 1.42 -2.57 -15.92
CA ILE A 75 0.90 -2.61 -14.53
C ILE A 75 -0.30 -1.67 -14.34
N TRP A 76 -0.31 -0.50 -14.99
CA TRP A 76 -1.41 0.47 -14.86
C TRP A 76 -2.73 -0.04 -15.46
N GLU A 77 -2.68 -0.81 -16.56
CA GLU A 77 -3.86 -1.44 -17.16
C GLU A 77 -4.36 -2.59 -16.29
N ALA A 78 -3.46 -3.42 -15.76
CA ALA A 78 -3.80 -4.50 -14.85
C ALA A 78 -4.45 -3.98 -13.55
N GLN A 79 -3.95 -2.85 -13.01
CA GLN A 79 -4.57 -2.18 -11.87
C GLN A 79 -5.97 -1.64 -12.20
N ALA A 80 -6.13 -0.96 -13.34
CA ALA A 80 -7.43 -0.41 -13.74
C ALA A 80 -8.49 -1.52 -13.92
N GLU A 81 -8.09 -2.65 -14.50
CA GLU A 81 -8.98 -3.81 -14.66
C GLU A 81 -9.36 -4.43 -13.31
N ALA A 82 -8.40 -4.56 -12.38
CA ALA A 82 -8.66 -5.06 -11.03
C ALA A 82 -9.59 -4.12 -10.25
N GLU A 83 -9.41 -2.81 -10.39
CA GLU A 83 -10.28 -1.82 -9.75
C GLU A 83 -11.71 -1.85 -10.31
N GLN A 84 -11.88 -1.99 -11.63
CA GLN A 84 -13.20 -2.16 -12.25
C GLN A 84 -13.89 -3.43 -11.74
N LYS A 85 -13.19 -4.57 -11.72
CA LYS A 85 -13.73 -5.82 -11.16
C LYS A 85 -14.13 -5.67 -9.69
N GLY A 86 -13.33 -4.97 -8.89
CA GLY A 86 -13.64 -4.68 -7.49
C GLY A 86 -14.89 -3.84 -7.32
N ARG A 87 -15.07 -2.81 -8.16
CA ARG A 87 -16.28 -1.95 -8.15
C ARG A 87 -17.53 -2.72 -8.56
N ASP A 88 -17.43 -3.55 -9.60
CA ASP A 88 -18.54 -4.38 -10.07
C ASP A 88 -18.96 -5.42 -9.02
N GLN A 89 -17.99 -6.04 -8.37
CA GLN A 89 -18.26 -6.99 -7.29
C GLN A 89 -18.91 -6.30 -6.09
N ALA A 90 -18.39 -5.15 -5.66
CA ALA A 90 -18.98 -4.37 -4.58
C ALA A 90 -20.41 -3.89 -4.90
N ALA A 91 -20.71 -3.57 -6.16
CA ALA A 91 -22.06 -3.23 -6.58
C ALA A 91 -23.01 -4.44 -6.50
N LYS A 92 -22.57 -5.61 -6.95
CA LYS A 92 -23.34 -6.87 -6.86
C LYS A 92 -23.60 -7.25 -5.40
N ASP A 93 -22.59 -7.15 -4.54
CA ASP A 93 -22.70 -7.48 -3.12
C ASP A 93 -23.68 -6.54 -2.40
N LYS A 94 -23.69 -5.25 -2.73
CA LYS A 94 -24.69 -4.32 -2.18
C LYS A 94 -26.11 -4.69 -2.58
N ILE A 95 -26.33 -5.10 -3.82
CA ILE A 95 -27.64 -5.50 -4.33
C ILE A 95 -28.10 -6.80 -3.63
N SER A 96 -27.23 -7.78 -3.47
CA SER A 96 -27.58 -9.04 -2.80
C SER A 96 -27.89 -8.82 -1.32
N ILE A 97 -27.11 -8.00 -0.62
CA ILE A 97 -27.35 -7.62 0.78
C ILE A 97 -28.69 -6.87 0.91
N ALA A 98 -28.99 -5.94 0.01
CA ALA A 98 -30.26 -5.21 0.04
C ALA A 98 -31.46 -6.14 -0.16
N ALA A 99 -31.36 -7.11 -1.08
CA ALA A 99 -32.40 -8.10 -1.31
C ALA A 99 -32.58 -9.04 -0.09
N GLU A 100 -31.50 -9.43 0.56
CA GLU A 100 -31.50 -10.23 1.80
C GLU A 100 -32.20 -9.49 2.94
N ILE A 101 -31.88 -8.21 3.13
CA ILE A 101 -32.51 -7.35 4.14
C ILE A 101 -34.00 -7.21 3.88
N GLU A 102 -34.40 -7.04 2.62
CA GLU A 102 -35.80 -6.90 2.25
C GLU A 102 -36.59 -8.20 2.49
N ARG A 103 -36.00 -9.36 2.21
CA ARG A 103 -36.59 -10.67 2.55
C ARG A 103 -36.82 -10.83 4.05
N ARG A 104 -35.80 -10.55 4.88
CA ARG A 104 -35.95 -10.61 6.34
C ARG A 104 -37.01 -9.65 6.87
N ARG A 105 -37.13 -8.45 6.29
CA ARG A 105 -38.18 -7.47 6.66
C ARG A 105 -39.59 -7.98 6.36
N LYS A 106 -39.77 -8.74 5.27
CA LYS A 106 -41.06 -9.35 4.91
C LYS A 106 -41.42 -10.47 5.89
N GLU A 107 -40.49 -11.37 6.19
CA GLU A 107 -40.67 -12.44 7.17
C GLU A 107 -41.06 -11.92 8.57
N VAL A 108 -40.38 -10.86 9.05
CA VAL A 108 -40.72 -10.22 10.34
C VAL A 108 -42.13 -9.62 10.31
N ARG A 109 -42.51 -8.97 9.21
CA ARG A 109 -43.85 -8.38 9.06
C ARG A 109 -44.95 -9.44 9.03
N ASP A 110 -44.71 -10.53 8.31
CA ASP A 110 -45.68 -11.62 8.19
C ASP A 110 -45.85 -12.34 9.54
N SER A 111 -44.77 -12.57 10.28
CA SER A 111 -44.82 -13.14 11.64
C SER A 111 -45.49 -12.24 12.69
N ALA A 112 -45.40 -10.92 12.53
CA ALA A 112 -46.02 -9.93 13.43
C ALA A 112 -47.53 -9.73 13.17
N THR A 113 -48.02 -10.11 11.99
CA THR A 113 -49.44 -10.00 11.62
C THR A 113 -50.21 -11.30 11.88
N SER A 114 -49.50 -12.41 12.11
CA SER A 114 -50.07 -13.72 12.41
C SER A 114 -50.09 -14.08 13.91
N SER A 115 -49.88 -13.10 14.81
CA SER A 115 -50.04 -13.20 16.27
C SER A 115 -51.09 -12.21 16.74
#